data_AF-A0A2D6YNH2-F1
#
_entry.id   AF-A0A2D6YNH2-F1
#
_cell.length_a   1.000
_cell.length_b   1.000
_cell.length_c   1.000
_cell.angle_alpha   90.00
_cell.angle_beta   90.00
_cell.angle_gamma   90.00
#
_symmetry.space_group_name_H-M   'P 1'
#
loop_
_entity.id
_entity.type
_entity.pdbx_description
1 polymer ?
#
loop_
_entity_poly.entity_id
_entity_poly.type
_entity_poly.pdbx_seq_one_letter_code
_entity_poly.pdbx_strand_id
1 'polypeptide(L)'
;MPSRSIIGPFHHSLKMHKQIKIFNYFNEVNELMQHQVLKRGVKLSLNARILPYKTLPGLMFVSSILLISIYSPGAIIVCRSKPDYDCLLGNSQLQAEIKILPDQWGVPHIQASHLNDAWFALGFDVARDR
;
A
#
# COMPACT_ATOMS: atom_id res chain seq x y z
N MET A 1 -19.74 83.63 55.22
CA MET A 1 -19.74 82.51 56.18
C MET A 1 -21.15 81.95 56.26
N PRO A 2 -21.37 80.61 56.39
CA PRO A 2 -20.44 79.49 56.16
C PRO A 2 -20.02 79.40 54.66
N SER A 3 -19.96 78.30 53.89
CA SER A 3 -20.35 76.88 54.05
C SER A 3 -19.45 75.96 53.19
N ARG A 4 -19.88 74.72 52.89
CA ARG A 4 -19.24 73.77 51.97
C ARG A 4 -20.28 72.89 51.28
N SER A 5 -20.00 72.41 50.06
CA SER A 5 -20.47 71.11 49.56
C SER A 5 -19.25 70.27 49.17
N ILE A 6 -19.29 68.95 49.44
CA ILE A 6 -18.14 68.06 49.27
C ILE A 6 -18.42 67.08 48.14
N ILE A 7 -17.61 67.11 47.08
CA ILE A 7 -17.58 66.08 46.03
C ILE A 7 -16.39 65.17 46.31
N GLY A 8 -16.64 63.94 46.76
CA GLY A 8 -15.60 63.00 47.21
C GLY A 8 -14.93 62.25 46.04
N PRO A 9 -13.59 62.28 45.90
CA PRO A 9 -12.88 61.66 44.78
C PRO A 9 -12.62 60.15 44.96
N PHE A 10 -13.61 59.40 45.46
CA PHE A 10 -13.40 58.01 45.93
C PHE A 10 -13.43 56.92 44.83
N HIS A 11 -13.83 57.26 43.60
CA HIS A 11 -14.12 56.25 42.57
C HIS A 11 -12.88 55.79 41.75
N HIS A 12 -11.77 56.51 41.80
CA HIS A 12 -10.61 56.24 40.91
C HIS A 12 -9.62 55.19 41.48
N SER A 13 -9.47 55.12 42.80
CA SER A 13 -8.47 54.25 43.46
C SER A 13 -8.76 52.75 43.28
N LEU A 14 -10.02 52.34 43.52
CA LEU A 14 -10.47 50.95 43.40
C LEU A 14 -10.24 50.35 41.99
N LYS A 15 -10.31 51.17 40.95
CA LYS A 15 -10.10 50.74 39.55
C LYS A 15 -8.64 50.32 39.31
N MET A 16 -7.68 51.05 39.88
CA MET A 16 -6.25 50.73 39.76
C MET A 16 -5.90 49.44 40.52
N HIS A 17 -6.41 49.28 41.75
CA HIS A 17 -6.10 48.10 42.56
C HIS A 17 -6.65 46.79 41.94
N LYS A 18 -7.82 46.85 41.28
CA LYS A 18 -8.35 45.70 40.52
C LYS A 18 -7.48 45.33 39.31
N GLN A 19 -6.95 46.30 38.57
CA GLN A 19 -6.06 46.05 37.42
C GLN A 19 -4.76 45.37 37.83
N ILE A 20 -4.11 45.85 38.91
CA ILE A 20 -2.85 45.27 39.43
C ILE A 20 -3.05 43.80 39.81
N LYS A 21 -4.18 43.46 40.45
CA LYS A 21 -4.47 42.08 40.87
C LYS A 21 -4.71 41.13 39.67
N ILE A 22 -5.29 41.64 38.57
CA ILE A 22 -5.46 40.88 37.31
C ILE A 22 -4.10 40.65 36.65
N PHE A 23 -3.24 41.67 36.59
CA PHE A 23 -1.90 41.56 35.99
C PHE A 23 -1.03 40.51 36.68
N ASN A 24 -0.98 40.53 38.02
CA ASN A 24 -0.20 39.56 38.80
C ASN A 24 -0.69 38.11 38.57
N TYR A 25 -2.01 37.90 38.55
CA TYR A 25 -2.59 36.58 38.27
C TYR A 25 -2.23 36.08 36.85
N PHE A 26 -2.17 36.97 35.86
CA PHE A 26 -1.78 36.62 34.50
C PHE A 26 -0.30 36.18 34.40
N ASN A 27 0.60 36.82 35.16
CA ASN A 27 2.00 36.41 35.26
C ASN A 27 2.14 35.03 35.94
N GLU A 28 1.45 34.82 37.07
CA GLU A 28 1.49 33.56 37.83
C GLU A 28 1.00 32.37 36.98
N VAL A 29 -0.09 32.54 36.23
CA VAL A 29 -0.59 31.54 35.27
C VAL A 29 0.41 31.31 34.12
N ASN A 30 1.11 32.36 33.65
CA ASN A 30 2.12 32.22 32.59
C ASN A 30 3.35 31.43 33.07
N GLU A 31 3.88 31.68 34.27
CA GLU A 31 4.99 30.89 34.82
C GLU A 31 4.62 29.42 35.05
N LEU A 32 3.40 29.16 35.55
CA LEU A 32 2.87 27.81 35.67
C LEU A 32 2.74 27.12 34.29
N MET A 33 2.29 27.85 33.25
CA MET A 33 2.26 27.34 31.88
C MET A 33 3.65 27.04 31.34
N GLN A 34 4.64 27.90 31.55
CA GLN A 34 6.03 27.65 31.15
C GLN A 34 6.57 26.38 31.82
N HIS A 35 6.38 26.21 33.14
CA HIS A 35 6.77 24.99 33.85
C HIS A 35 6.06 23.72 33.34
N GLN A 36 4.81 23.83 32.89
CA GLN A 36 4.08 22.70 32.29
C GLN A 36 4.58 22.38 30.87
N VAL A 37 4.87 23.39 30.03
CA VAL A 37 5.44 23.21 28.69
C VAL A 37 6.82 22.57 28.78
N LEU A 38 7.67 23.02 29.71
CA LEU A 38 9.02 22.48 29.92
C LEU A 38 8.99 21.02 30.41
N LYS A 39 8.00 20.65 31.25
CA LYS A 39 7.73 19.24 31.63
C LYS A 39 7.07 18.42 30.51
N ARG A 40 6.36 19.04 29.57
CA ARG A 40 5.88 18.44 28.32
C ARG A 40 6.92 18.45 27.19
N GLY A 41 8.20 18.68 27.52
CA GLY A 41 9.35 18.27 26.73
C GLY A 41 9.43 16.74 26.61
N VAL A 42 8.43 16.12 25.98
CA VAL A 42 8.39 14.70 25.68
C VAL A 42 9.57 14.40 24.76
N LYS A 43 10.64 13.85 25.34
CA LYS A 43 11.67 13.15 24.58
C LYS A 43 11.05 11.92 23.95
N LEU A 44 10.36 12.14 22.84
CA LEU A 44 10.16 11.16 21.78
C LEU A 44 11.55 10.84 21.23
N SER A 45 12.29 10.02 22.00
CA SER A 45 13.56 9.42 21.61
C SER A 45 13.24 8.34 20.58
N LEU A 46 12.75 8.79 19.42
CA LEU A 46 12.89 8.07 18.18
C LEU A 46 14.37 7.80 18.04
N ASN A 47 14.76 6.57 18.38
CA ASN A 47 16.08 6.03 18.13
C ASN A 47 16.20 5.76 16.63
N ALA A 48 16.07 6.84 15.84
CA ALA A 48 16.38 6.94 14.43
C ALA A 48 17.90 6.81 14.30
N ARG A 49 18.36 5.57 14.55
CA ARG A 49 19.74 5.13 14.46
C ARG A 49 20.10 5.16 12.99
N ILE A 50 20.49 6.35 12.51
CA ILE A 50 20.64 6.70 11.09
C ILE A 50 21.36 5.55 10.40
N LEU A 51 20.61 4.83 9.55
CA LEU A 51 21.11 3.59 8.97
C LEU A 51 22.33 3.95 8.11
N PRO A 52 23.53 3.41 8.41
CA PRO A 52 24.74 3.85 7.74
C PRO A 52 24.60 3.57 6.25
N TYR A 53 24.77 4.59 5.41
CA TYR A 53 24.50 4.54 3.97
C TYR A 53 25.18 3.36 3.23
N LYS A 54 26.27 2.84 3.80
CA LYS A 54 26.98 1.62 3.37
C LYS A 54 26.12 0.33 3.41
N THR A 55 25.01 0.29 4.16
CA THR A 55 24.10 -0.89 4.24
C THR A 55 22.86 -0.79 3.35
N LEU A 56 22.53 0.39 2.81
CA LEU A 56 21.44 0.54 1.82
C LEU A 56 21.58 -0.39 0.60
N PRO A 57 22.74 -0.55 -0.07
CA PRO A 57 22.83 -1.41 -1.25
C PRO A 57 22.56 -2.90 -0.92
N GLY A 58 22.96 -3.35 0.28
CA GLY A 58 22.64 -4.70 0.76
C GLY A 58 21.13 -4.89 0.98
N LEU A 59 20.47 -3.90 1.58
CA LEU A 59 19.01 -3.93 1.77
C LEU A 59 18.26 -3.96 0.44
N MET A 60 18.67 -3.14 -0.54
CA MET A 60 18.07 -3.12 -1.88
C MET A 60 18.25 -4.46 -2.60
N PHE A 61 19.44 -5.08 -2.50
CA PHE A 61 19.69 -6.40 -3.09
C PHE A 61 18.80 -7.49 -2.47
N VAL A 62 18.66 -7.50 -1.14
CA VAL A 62 17.77 -8.43 -0.43
C VAL A 62 16.30 -8.22 -0.82
N SER A 63 15.82 -6.97 -0.93
CA SER A 63 14.44 -6.71 -1.39
C SER A 63 14.20 -7.15 -2.84
N SER A 64 15.19 -6.98 -3.73
CA SER A 64 15.08 -7.43 -5.12
C SER A 64 14.99 -8.96 -5.21
N ILE A 65 15.80 -9.69 -4.43
CA ILE A 65 15.71 -11.15 -4.35
C ILE A 65 14.35 -11.59 -3.79
N LEU A 66 13.83 -10.91 -2.77
CA LEU A 66 12.51 -11.21 -2.18
C LEU A 66 11.40 -11.08 -3.23
N LEU A 67 11.38 -9.99 -4.00
CA LEU A 67 10.41 -9.76 -5.06
C LEU A 67 10.49 -10.84 -6.16
N ILE A 68 11.70 -11.16 -6.64
CA ILE A 68 11.91 -12.21 -7.65
C ILE A 68 11.41 -13.57 -7.11
N SER A 69 11.68 -13.89 -5.85
CA SER A 69 11.24 -15.13 -5.19
C SER A 69 9.71 -15.22 -5.05
N ILE A 70 9.00 -14.09 -4.93
CA ILE A 70 7.54 -14.04 -4.85
C ILE A 70 6.88 -14.15 -6.23
N TYR A 71 7.43 -13.50 -7.26
CA TYR A 71 6.83 -13.51 -8.61
C TYR A 71 7.19 -14.75 -9.44
N SER A 72 8.40 -15.32 -9.27
CA SER A 72 8.88 -16.46 -10.05
C SER A 72 7.98 -17.71 -9.98
N PRO A 73 7.47 -18.15 -8.81
CA PRO A 73 6.58 -19.31 -8.72
C PRO A 73 5.29 -19.15 -9.56
N GLY A 74 4.69 -17.97 -9.57
CA GLY A 74 3.50 -17.68 -10.37
C GLY A 74 3.76 -17.80 -11.87
N ALA A 75 4.90 -17.26 -12.34
CA ALA A 75 5.32 -17.41 -13.73
C ALA A 75 5.60 -18.87 -14.11
N ILE A 76 6.27 -19.64 -13.24
CA ILE A 76 6.57 -21.06 -13.46
C ILE A 76 5.29 -21.90 -13.57
N ILE A 77 4.27 -21.61 -12.75
CA ILE A 77 2.97 -22.29 -12.81
C ILE A 77 2.29 -21.96 -14.15
N VAL A 78 2.12 -20.68 -14.49
CA VAL A 78 1.44 -20.26 -15.74
C VAL A 78 2.14 -20.81 -16.99
N CYS A 79 3.47 -20.86 -17.02
CA CYS A 79 4.23 -21.45 -18.12
C CYS A 79 4.14 -22.98 -18.21
N ARG A 80 3.73 -23.67 -17.14
CA ARG A 80 3.51 -25.12 -17.11
C ARG A 80 2.04 -25.55 -17.24
N SER A 81 1.09 -24.62 -17.12
CA SER A 81 -0.35 -24.88 -17.29
C SER A 81 -0.82 -24.90 -18.75
N LYS A 82 0.07 -24.65 -19.72
CA LYS A 82 -0.28 -24.72 -21.15
C LYS A 82 -0.10 -26.15 -21.67
N PRO A 83 -1.03 -26.67 -22.48
CA PRO A 83 -0.84 -27.93 -23.18
C PRO A 83 0.25 -27.80 -24.25
N ASP A 84 0.76 -28.95 -24.69
CA ASP A 84 1.65 -29.06 -25.85
C ASP A 84 0.80 -29.09 -27.14
N TYR A 85 1.23 -28.34 -28.14
CA TYR A 85 0.54 -28.18 -29.43
C TYR A 85 1.27 -28.88 -30.58
N ASP A 86 2.57 -29.16 -30.44
CA ASP A 86 3.45 -29.67 -31.51
C ASP A 86 3.76 -31.17 -31.34
N CYS A 87 3.23 -31.81 -30.29
CA CYS A 87 3.52 -33.22 -29.97
C CYS A 87 2.71 -34.21 -30.82
N LEU A 88 3.35 -35.34 -31.16
CA LEU A 88 2.69 -36.48 -31.81
C LEU A 88 2.02 -37.38 -30.77
N LEU A 89 0.69 -37.49 -30.84
CA LEU A 89 -0.13 -38.29 -29.92
C LEU A 89 -0.69 -39.52 -30.63
N GLY A 90 -0.34 -40.70 -30.12
CA GLY A 90 -0.87 -41.98 -30.61
C GLY A 90 -2.15 -42.38 -29.88
N ASN A 91 -3.23 -42.65 -30.63
CA ASN A 91 -4.46 -43.23 -30.12
C ASN A 91 -4.88 -44.43 -31.00
N SER A 92 -5.00 -45.61 -30.39
CA SER A 92 -5.37 -46.87 -31.06
C SER A 92 -6.84 -46.96 -31.50
N GLN A 93 -7.66 -45.97 -31.14
CA GLN A 93 -9.06 -45.85 -31.58
C GLN A 93 -9.23 -45.06 -32.89
N LEU A 94 -8.17 -44.42 -33.40
CA LEU A 94 -8.21 -43.68 -34.66
C LEU A 94 -8.03 -44.61 -35.86
N GLN A 95 -8.76 -44.36 -36.94
CA GLN A 95 -8.67 -45.14 -38.17
C GLN A 95 -7.57 -44.63 -39.12
N ALA A 96 -7.18 -43.35 -39.01
CA ALA A 96 -6.09 -42.74 -39.77
C ALA A 96 -5.34 -41.67 -38.96
N GLU A 97 -4.24 -41.18 -39.53
CA GLU A 97 -3.55 -39.96 -39.08
C GLU A 97 -4.50 -38.75 -39.15
N ILE A 98 -4.41 -37.87 -38.16
CA ILE A 98 -5.12 -36.58 -38.08
C ILE A 98 -4.08 -35.47 -37.96
N LYS A 99 -4.31 -34.34 -38.63
CA LYS A 99 -3.50 -33.12 -38.47
C LYS A 99 -4.39 -31.98 -37.98
N ILE A 100 -3.98 -31.35 -36.90
CA ILE A 100 -4.62 -30.15 -36.34
C ILE A 100 -3.61 -29.02 -36.52
N LEU A 101 -3.94 -28.06 -37.39
CA LEU A 101 -3.06 -26.95 -37.74
C LEU A 101 -3.67 -25.65 -37.19
N PRO A 102 -3.22 -25.13 -36.03
CA PRO A 102 -3.68 -23.85 -35.52
C PRO A 102 -3.20 -22.71 -36.42
N ASP A 103 -4.05 -21.72 -36.66
CA ASP A 103 -3.67 -20.49 -37.34
C ASP A 103 -3.04 -19.45 -36.38
N GLN A 104 -2.69 -18.28 -36.90
CA GLN A 104 -2.10 -17.18 -36.11
C GLN A 104 -3.01 -16.62 -34.99
N TRP A 105 -4.30 -16.96 -34.99
CA TRP A 105 -5.30 -16.59 -33.99
C TRP A 105 -5.64 -17.76 -33.04
N GLY A 106 -5.03 -18.94 -33.23
CA GLY A 106 -5.35 -20.16 -32.49
C GLY A 106 -6.59 -20.90 -33.01
N VAL A 107 -7.04 -20.64 -34.24
CA VAL A 107 -8.19 -21.35 -34.82
C VAL A 107 -7.73 -22.70 -35.40
N PRO A 108 -8.33 -23.83 -35.01
CA PRO A 108 -7.90 -25.16 -35.43
C PRO A 108 -8.36 -25.52 -36.86
N HIS A 109 -7.42 -25.72 -37.77
CA HIS A 109 -7.71 -26.37 -39.07
C HIS A 109 -7.46 -27.88 -38.98
N ILE A 110 -8.55 -28.64 -38.83
CA ILE A 110 -8.53 -30.10 -38.67
C ILE A 110 -8.58 -30.79 -40.05
N GLN A 111 -7.65 -31.70 -40.29
CA GLN A 111 -7.58 -32.58 -41.44
C GLN A 111 -7.61 -34.05 -40.97
N ALA A 112 -8.59 -34.82 -41.43
CA ALA A 112 -8.73 -36.24 -41.11
C ALA A 112 -9.34 -37.01 -42.30
N SER A 113 -8.95 -38.27 -42.47
CA SER A 113 -9.43 -39.12 -43.58
C SER A 113 -10.85 -39.67 -43.38
N HIS A 114 -11.35 -39.67 -42.14
CA HIS A 114 -12.67 -40.22 -41.78
C HIS A 114 -13.48 -39.25 -40.92
N LEU A 115 -14.80 -39.30 -41.05
CA LEU A 115 -15.72 -38.43 -40.31
C LEU A 115 -15.65 -38.65 -38.79
N ASN A 116 -15.52 -39.90 -38.33
CA ASN A 116 -15.39 -40.21 -36.90
C ASN A 116 -14.07 -39.68 -36.32
N ASP A 117 -12.98 -39.80 -37.08
CA ASP A 117 -11.67 -39.27 -36.70
C ASP A 117 -11.74 -37.72 -36.58
N ALA A 118 -12.44 -37.05 -37.51
CA ALA A 118 -12.69 -35.60 -37.44
C ALA A 118 -13.53 -35.18 -36.22
N TRP A 119 -14.57 -35.94 -35.85
CA TRP A 119 -15.35 -35.68 -34.63
C TRP A 119 -14.54 -35.87 -33.35
N PHE A 120 -13.68 -36.90 -33.29
CA PHE A 120 -12.74 -37.09 -32.19
C PHE A 120 -11.80 -35.88 -32.06
N ALA A 121 -11.21 -35.43 -33.17
CA ALA A 121 -10.28 -34.31 -33.17
C ALA A 121 -10.93 -32.99 -32.75
N LEU A 122 -12.17 -32.73 -33.16
CA LEU A 122 -12.93 -31.56 -32.71
C LEU A 122 -13.17 -31.60 -31.20
N GLY A 123 -13.54 -32.76 -30.65
CA GLY A 123 -13.73 -32.93 -29.21
C GLY A 123 -12.41 -32.81 -28.41
N PHE A 124 -11.33 -33.38 -28.93
CA PHE A 124 -9.98 -33.29 -28.36
C PHE A 124 -9.47 -31.85 -28.32
N ASP A 125 -9.60 -31.12 -29.42
CA ASP A 125 -9.12 -29.74 -29.54
C ASP A 125 -9.90 -28.78 -28.64
N VAL A 126 -11.24 -28.90 -28.61
CA VAL A 126 -12.09 -28.15 -27.67
C VAL A 126 -11.69 -28.43 -26.22
N ALA A 127 -11.42 -29.68 -25.85
CA ALA A 127 -11.00 -30.06 -24.50
C ALA A 127 -9.51 -29.75 -24.18
N ARG A 128 -8.71 -29.33 -25.16
CA ARG A 128 -7.34 -28.83 -24.97
C ARG A 128 -7.34 -27.34 -24.65
N ASP A 129 -8.24 -26.59 -25.28
CA ASP A 129 -8.25 -25.13 -25.26
C ASP A 129 -9.34 -24.51 -24.35
N ARG A 130 -10.28 -25.31 -23.79
CA ARG A 130 -11.44 -24.83 -22.99
C ARG A 130 -11.71 -25.65 -21.72
#